data_AF-A0A959P2T8-F1
#
_entry.id   AF-A0A959P2T8-F1
#
_cell.length_a   1.000
_cell.length_b   1.000
_cell.length_c   1.000
_cell.angle_alpha   90.00
_cell.angle_beta   90.00
_cell.angle_gamma   90.00
#
_symmetry.space_group_name_H-M   'P 1'
#
loop_
_entity.id
_entity.type
_entity.pdbx_description
1 polymer ?
#
loop_
_entity_poly.entity_id
_entity_poly.type
_entity_poly.pdbx_seq_one_letter_code
_entity_poly.pdbx_strand_id
1 'polypeptide(L)' 'GKLNNLNIILDEQKNLQNPKEGLISSENSKIKIAVIPTNEEYIVAKEVEKFLQKD' A
#
# COMPACT_ATOMS: atom_id res chain seq x y z
N GLY A 1 2.83 -19.04 -6.41
CA GLY A 1 2.19 -18.58 -5.15
C GLY A 1 0.68 -18.73 -5.26
N LYS A 2 -0.03 -18.77 -4.12
CA LYS A 2 -1.49 -18.96 -4.06
C LYS A 2 -2.30 -17.90 -4.84
N LEU A 3 -1.73 -16.71 -5.06
CA LEU A 3 -2.39 -15.59 -5.74
C LEU A 3 -1.96 -15.41 -7.22
N ASN A 4 -1.01 -16.21 -7.72
CA ASN A 4 -0.49 -16.07 -9.09
C ASN A 4 -1.60 -16.33 -10.14
N ASN A 5 -2.53 -17.24 -9.85
CA ASN A 5 -3.67 -17.54 -10.73
C ASN A 5 -4.61 -16.33 -10.92
N LEU A 6 -4.53 -15.33 -10.03
CA LEU A 6 -5.26 -14.07 -10.11
C LEU A 6 -4.42 -12.94 -10.74
N ASN A 7 -3.22 -13.24 -11.28
CA ASN A 7 -2.25 -12.26 -11.79
C ASN A 7 -1.76 -11.24 -10.74
N ILE A 8 -1.71 -11.66 -9.47
CA ILE A 8 -1.02 -10.96 -8.39
C ILE A 8 0.37 -11.59 -8.27
N ILE A 9 1.40 -10.88 -8.71
CA ILE A 9 2.77 -11.38 -8.80
C ILE A 9 3.70 -10.45 -8.03
N LEU A 10 4.35 -10.99 -7.00
CA LEU A 10 5.31 -10.28 -6.16
C LEU A 10 6.69 -10.20 -6.84
N ASP A 11 7.36 -9.08 -6.67
CA ASP A 11 8.80 -8.94 -6.91
C ASP A 11 9.53 -9.29 -5.60
N GLU A 12 10.14 -10.46 -5.56
CA GLU A 12 10.81 -10.97 -4.36
C GLU A 12 11.99 -10.08 -3.93
N GLN A 13 12.70 -9.46 -4.88
CA GLN A 13 13.82 -8.58 -4.55
C GLN A 13 13.34 -7.29 -3.90
N LYS A 14 12.33 -6.63 -4.50
CA LYS A 14 11.73 -5.41 -3.92
C LYS A 14 11.13 -5.70 -2.54
N ASN A 15 10.51 -6.86 -2.35
CA ASN A 15 9.92 -7.26 -1.07
C ASN A 15 10.97 -7.49 0.03
N LEU A 16 12.07 -8.18 -0.28
CA LEU A 16 13.13 -8.49 0.69
C LEU A 16 13.96 -7.27 1.12
N GLN A 17 13.89 -6.15 0.40
CA GLN A 17 14.57 -4.91 0.76
C GLN A 17 13.96 -4.18 1.97
N ASN A 18 12.92 -4.72 2.60
CA ASN A 18 12.15 -4.06 3.67
C ASN A 18 11.77 -2.61 3.28
N PRO A 19 11.06 -2.44 2.15
CA PRO A 19 10.74 -1.11 1.66
C PRO A 19 9.86 -0.39 2.69
N LYS A 20 10.26 0.84 3.05
CA LYS A 20 9.45 1.68 3.95
C LYS A 20 8.12 2.07 3.31
N GLU A 21 8.13 2.28 1.99
CA GLU A 21 6.98 2.61 1.16
C GLU A 21 7.32 2.27 -0.30
N GLY A 22 6.35 1.84 -1.10
CA GLY A 22 6.50 1.69 -2.55
C GLY A 22 5.87 0.44 -3.15
N LEU A 23 5.97 0.32 -4.48
CA LEU A 23 5.47 -0.84 -5.23
C LEU A 23 6.43 -2.03 -5.10
N ILE A 24 5.87 -3.19 -4.78
CA ILE A 24 6.56 -4.48 -4.70
C ILE A 24 5.96 -5.51 -5.67
N SER A 25 5.05 -5.12 -6.56
CA SER A 25 4.61 -5.98 -7.66
C SER A 25 5.71 -6.16 -8.71
N SER A 26 5.80 -7.37 -9.26
CA SER A 26 6.58 -7.65 -10.47
C SER A 26 6.02 -6.86 -11.66
N GLU A 27 6.87 -6.49 -12.63
CA GLU A 27 6.46 -5.84 -13.89
C GLU A 27 5.44 -6.68 -14.69
N ASN A 28 5.42 -8.00 -14.48
CA ASN A 28 4.46 -8.90 -15.12
C ASN A 28 3.13 -9.04 -14.34
N SER A 29 3.00 -8.40 -13.18
CA SER A 29 1.77 -8.42 -12.39
C SER A 29 0.72 -7.50 -13.01
N LYS A 30 -0.49 -8.02 -13.25
CA LYS A 30 -1.63 -7.17 -13.68
C LYS A 30 -2.19 -6.34 -12.52
N ILE A 31 -1.91 -6.74 -11.29
CA ILE A 31 -2.39 -6.09 -10.07
C ILE A 31 -1.18 -5.50 -9.33
N LYS A 32 -1.28 -4.22 -8.98
CA LYS A 32 -0.24 -3.54 -8.19
C LYS A 32 -0.24 -4.05 -6.76
N ILE A 33 0.94 -4.25 -6.20
CA ILE A 33 1.16 -4.61 -4.80
C ILE A 33 2.03 -3.50 -4.22
N ALA A 34 1.63 -2.91 -3.09
CA ALA A 34 2.35 -1.81 -2.47
C ALA A 34 2.54 -2.05 -0.97
N VAL A 35 3.68 -1.59 -0.45
CA VAL A 35 3.86 -1.33 0.98
C VAL A 35 3.56 0.14 1.19
N ILE A 36 2.60 0.43 2.07
CA ILE A 36 2.26 1.79 2.47
C ILE A 36 2.26 1.81 4.00
N PRO A 37 3.14 2.59 4.64
CA PRO A 37 3.13 2.72 6.08
C PRO A 37 1.82 3.39 6.49
N THR A 38 1.14 2.80 7.47
CA THR A 38 -0.04 3.44 8.05
C THR A 38 0.39 4.63 8.91
N ASN A 39 -0.44 5.67 8.97
CA ASN A 39 -0.31 6.79 9.90
C ASN A 39 -1.70 7.13 10.42
N GLU A 40 -2.13 6.39 11.43
CA GLU A 40 -3.49 6.46 11.97
C GLU A 40 -3.76 7.81 12.62
N GLU A 41 -2.78 8.38 13.32
CA GLU A 41 -2.86 9.69 13.96
C GLU A 41 -3.12 10.80 12.96
N TYR A 42 -2.43 10.76 11.81
CA TYR A 42 -2.68 11.72 10.72
C TYR A 42 -4.10 11.59 10.16
N ILE A 43 -4.60 10.36 9.97
CA ILE A 43 -5.96 10.14 9.46
C ILE A 43 -7.00 10.65 10.47
N VAL A 44 -6.83 10.37 11.76
CA VAL A 44 -7.71 10.88 12.83
C VAL A 44 -7.70 12.41 12.85
N ALA A 45 -6.52 13.03 12.85
CA ALA A 45 -6.39 14.49 12.85
C ALA A 45 -7.08 15.13 11.63
N LYS A 46 -6.89 14.54 10.44
CA LYS A 46 -7.51 15.00 9.20
C LYS A 46 -9.02 14.83 9.20
N GLU A 47 -9.55 13.78 9.80
CA GLU A 47 -11.00 13.59 9.90
C GLU A 47 -11.63 14.54 10.92
N VAL A 48 -10.96 14.82 12.04
CA VAL A 48 -11.36 15.87 12.99
C VAL A 48 -11.35 17.24 12.32
N GLU A 49 -10.31 17.58 11.56
CA GLU A 49 -10.23 18.82 10.79
C GLU A 49 -11.44 18.98 9.85
N LYS A 50 -11.74 17.96 9.05
CA LYS A 50 -12.92 17.97 8.16
C LYS A 50 -14.23 18.10 8.92
N PHE A 51 -14.36 17.48 10.10
CA PHE A 51 -15.54 17.59 10.93
C PHE A 51 -15.74 19.04 11.41
N LEU A 52 -14.68 19.70 11.87
CA LEU A 52 -14.72 21.10 12.30
C LEU A 52 -14.97 22.09 11.16
N GLN A 53 -14.66 21.71 9.92
CA GLN A 53 -14.93 22.51 8.72
C GLN A 53 -16.34 22.29 8.13
N LYS A 54 -17.12 21.35 8.66
CA LYS A 54 -18.55 21.21 8.35
C LYS A 54 -19.32 22.08 9.33
N ASP A 55 -19.65 23.29 8.89
CA ASP A 55 -20.49 24.34 9.53
C ASP A 55 -21.21 23.98 10.85
#